data_AF-A0A5C6B7M9-F1
#
_entry.id   AF-A0A5C6B7M9-F1
#
_cell.length_a   1.000
_cell.length_b   1.000
_cell.length_c   1.000
_cell.angle_alpha   90.00
_cell.angle_beta   90.00
_cell.angle_gamma   90.00
#
_symmetry.space_group_name_H-M   'P 1'
#
loop_
_entity.id
_entity.type
_entity.pdbx_description
1 polymer ?
#
loop_
_entity_poly.entity_id
_entity_poly.type
_entity_poly.pdbx_seq_one_letter_code
_entity_poly.pdbx_strand_id
1 'polypeptide(L)'
;MKHLPELAVIAMFVSVAIIMATTGHPRAAVAEETAAAKQTAAADKTREPRPATKTGVTLEIARDRAEIMHDVYAATLEVLHERYFHGARAAVPARAMQDVFSTIQRKSRVEARWISVNMEPMSIDHEPKSDFEKRAAQAISAGKGHLDVVEEGFYRRAGAIPLDDGCIGCHAGFAKKPTDDPKFAGLVISVPLSQQKPAQVKTPKDSPR
;
A
#
# COMPACT_ATOMS: atom_id res chain seq x y z
N MET A 1 63.12 -9.74 6.40
CA MET A 1 63.01 -8.28 6.19
C MET A 1 61.52 -7.99 5.98
N LYS A 2 60.77 -7.69 7.05
CA LYS A 2 60.27 -6.35 7.47
C LYS A 2 59.55 -5.63 6.32
N HIS A 3 58.33 -5.06 6.39
CA HIS A 3 57.16 -4.99 7.28
C HIS A 3 56.07 -4.25 6.44
N LEU A 4 54.77 -4.46 6.69
CA LEU A 4 53.66 -3.56 6.29
C LEU A 4 53.71 -2.22 7.06
N PRO A 5 53.06 -1.13 6.57
CA PRO A 5 51.75 -0.66 7.10
C PRO A 5 50.81 -0.06 6.02
N GLU A 6 49.47 -0.17 6.06
CA GLU A 6 48.42 0.52 6.85
C GLU A 6 48.25 2.06 6.66
N LEU A 7 47.01 2.44 6.26
CA LEU A 7 46.19 3.63 6.60
C LEU A 7 46.72 5.06 6.36
N ALA A 8 45.96 5.88 5.60
CA ALA A 8 45.49 7.20 6.05
C ALA A 8 44.54 7.89 5.05
N VAL A 9 43.39 8.30 5.59
CA VAL A 9 42.36 9.22 5.09
C VAL A 9 42.94 10.63 4.93
N ILE A 10 42.71 11.31 3.79
CA ILE A 10 42.75 12.78 3.74
C ILE A 10 41.61 13.30 2.84
N ALA A 11 40.63 13.93 3.50
CA ALA A 11 39.63 14.79 2.89
C ALA A 11 40.30 16.06 2.36
N MET A 12 39.96 16.49 1.13
CA MET A 12 40.39 17.78 0.60
C MET A 12 39.16 18.65 0.34
N PHE A 13 38.83 19.46 1.35
CA PHE A 13 37.98 20.63 1.23
C PHE A 13 38.67 21.65 0.31
N VAL A 14 38.04 22.04 -0.79
CA VAL A 14 38.43 23.24 -1.54
C VAL A 14 37.50 24.37 -1.12
N SER A 15 38.05 25.21 -0.25
CA SER A 15 37.55 26.52 0.13
C SER A 15 37.58 27.47 -1.07
N VAL A 16 36.46 28.13 -1.38
CA VAL A 16 36.46 29.36 -2.18
C VAL A 16 36.31 30.54 -1.23
N ALA A 17 37.27 31.45 -1.36
CA ALA A 17 37.51 32.57 -0.48
C ALA A 17 36.46 33.69 -0.62
N ILE A 18 36.22 34.30 0.53
CA ILE A 18 35.46 35.51 0.80
C ILE A 18 36.22 36.73 0.25
N ILE A 19 35.51 37.64 -0.43
CA ILE A 19 35.91 39.06 -0.49
C ILE A 19 34.85 39.87 0.24
N MET A 20 35.26 40.44 1.38
CA MET A 20 34.52 41.43 2.13
C MET A 20 34.74 42.82 1.53
N ALA A 21 33.68 43.60 1.42
CA ALA A 21 33.76 45.06 1.49
C ALA A 21 32.66 45.54 2.46
N THR A 22 33.13 46.21 3.50
CA THR A 22 32.40 46.68 4.68
C THR A 22 31.88 48.10 4.49
N THR A 23 30.62 48.37 4.82
CA THR A 23 30.16 49.68 5.29
C THR A 23 28.98 49.57 6.27
N GLY A 24 29.23 50.01 7.51
CA GLY A 24 28.34 50.80 8.38
C GLY A 24 26.88 50.38 8.68
N HIS A 25 26.63 50.03 9.95
CA HIS A 25 25.34 50.01 10.68
C HIS A 25 24.66 51.42 10.74
N PRO A 26 23.35 51.63 11.05
CA PRO A 26 22.56 50.88 12.04
C PRO A 26 21.04 50.64 11.80
N ARG A 27 20.56 49.57 12.44
CA ARG A 27 19.29 49.35 13.18
C ARG A 27 18.23 50.47 13.15
N ALA A 28 17.12 50.23 12.44
CA ALA A 28 15.78 50.70 12.81
C ALA A 28 14.68 50.01 11.96
N ALA A 29 13.50 49.84 12.59
CA ALA A 29 12.19 49.55 11.99
C ALA A 29 11.89 48.10 11.54
N VAL A 30 11.62 47.25 12.54
CA VAL A 30 10.58 46.23 12.49
C VAL A 30 9.25 46.97 12.66
N ALA A 31 8.54 47.31 11.58
CA ALA A 31 7.18 47.89 11.66
C ALA A 31 6.47 47.99 10.30
N GLU A 32 6.45 46.92 9.48
CA GLU A 32 5.55 46.93 8.30
C GLU A 32 5.04 45.54 7.89
N GLU A 33 4.96 44.61 8.84
CA GLU A 33 4.38 43.28 8.62
C GLU A 33 3.27 43.01 9.64
N THR A 34 2.29 43.92 9.73
CA THR A 34 1.10 43.68 10.58
C THR A 34 -0.17 44.36 10.08
N ALA A 35 -0.20 44.81 8.80
CA ALA A 35 -1.40 45.39 8.20
C ALA A 35 -2.05 44.51 7.11
N ALA A 36 -1.33 43.56 6.52
CA ALA A 36 -1.87 42.69 5.45
C ALA A 36 -2.54 41.39 5.97
N ALA A 37 -2.40 41.06 7.26
CA ALA A 37 -2.92 39.82 7.85
C ALA A 37 -4.37 39.92 8.37
N LYS A 38 -5.07 41.05 8.19
CA LYS A 38 -6.42 41.28 8.76
C LYS A 38 -7.56 41.37 7.73
N GLN A 39 -7.29 41.08 6.45
CA GLN A 39 -8.29 41.09 5.38
C GLN A 39 -8.30 39.80 4.55
N THR A 40 -8.32 38.62 5.19
CA THR A 40 -8.75 37.37 4.55
C THR A 40 -9.56 36.44 5.46
N ALA A 41 -9.74 36.79 6.74
CA ALA A 41 -10.41 35.93 7.73
C ALA A 41 -11.93 36.15 7.87
N ALA A 42 -12.57 36.93 6.98
CA ALA A 42 -13.99 37.29 7.10
C ALA A 42 -14.87 36.85 5.92
N ALA A 43 -14.38 36.00 5.01
CA ALA A 43 -15.13 35.51 3.86
C ALA A 43 -15.07 33.98 3.72
N ASP A 44 -15.37 33.24 4.78
CA ASP A 44 -15.68 31.80 4.68
C ASP A 44 -16.62 31.36 5.80
N LYS A 45 -17.83 31.91 5.83
CA LYS A 45 -18.91 31.45 6.73
C LYS A 45 -20.24 31.14 6.02
N THR A 46 -20.23 31.07 4.70
CA THR A 46 -21.44 30.72 3.91
C THR A 46 -21.12 29.74 2.79
N ARG A 47 -20.27 28.74 3.05
CA ARG A 47 -20.20 27.57 2.18
C ARG A 47 -21.16 26.52 2.73
N GLU A 48 -22.28 26.33 2.05
CA GLU A 48 -23.16 25.19 2.32
C GLU A 48 -22.34 23.90 2.37
N PRO A 49 -22.68 22.94 3.25
CA PRO A 49 -21.99 21.66 3.31
C PRO A 49 -22.05 21.03 1.92
N ARG A 50 -20.91 20.98 1.23
CA ARG A 50 -20.80 20.23 -0.02
C ARG A 50 -21.18 18.79 0.34
N PRO A 51 -22.22 18.20 -0.28
CA PRO A 51 -22.61 16.84 0.05
C PRO A 51 -21.38 15.95 -0.11
N ALA A 52 -21.04 15.22 0.97
CA ALA A 52 -19.95 14.27 0.94
C ALA A 52 -20.19 13.34 -0.25
N THR A 53 -19.34 13.44 -1.26
CA THR A 53 -19.41 12.57 -2.43
C THR A 53 -19.39 11.14 -1.92
N LYS A 54 -20.41 10.35 -2.25
CA LYS A 54 -20.46 8.92 -1.91
C LYS A 54 -19.33 8.22 -2.66
N THR A 55 -18.14 8.18 -2.06
CA THR A 55 -16.89 7.71 -2.67
C THR A 55 -16.77 6.19 -2.78
N GLY A 56 -17.79 5.42 -2.38
CA GLY A 56 -17.79 3.96 -2.47
C GLY A 56 -18.64 3.44 -3.63
N VAL A 57 -18.61 2.12 -3.84
CA VAL A 57 -19.38 1.45 -4.90
C VAL A 57 -20.43 0.50 -4.32
N THR A 58 -21.25 -0.11 -5.18
CA THR A 58 -22.17 -1.18 -4.75
C THR A 58 -21.37 -2.43 -4.36
N LEU A 59 -21.96 -3.34 -3.57
CA LEU A 59 -21.28 -4.58 -3.21
C LEU A 59 -20.90 -5.43 -4.43
N GLU A 60 -21.78 -5.50 -5.41
CA GLU A 60 -21.53 -6.23 -6.66
C GLU A 60 -20.33 -5.67 -7.41
N ILE A 61 -20.27 -4.35 -7.59
CA ILE A 61 -19.13 -3.68 -8.24
C ILE A 61 -17.86 -3.83 -7.40
N ALA A 62 -17.97 -3.83 -6.06
CA ALA A 62 -16.82 -4.00 -5.19
C ALA A 62 -16.20 -5.39 -5.33
N ARG A 63 -17.04 -6.43 -5.39
CA ARG A 63 -16.61 -7.81 -5.61
C ARG A 63 -15.93 -7.98 -6.95
N ASP A 64 -16.59 -7.56 -8.02
CA ASP A 64 -16.08 -7.63 -9.40
C ASP A 64 -14.71 -6.95 -9.52
N ARG A 65 -14.59 -5.73 -8.99
CA ARG A 65 -13.31 -5.01 -8.98
C ARG A 65 -12.23 -5.73 -8.20
N ALA A 66 -12.54 -6.26 -7.02
CA ALA A 66 -11.55 -6.94 -6.21
C ALA A 66 -11.05 -8.24 -6.86
N GLU A 67 -11.92 -8.96 -7.58
CA GLU A 67 -11.57 -10.15 -8.34
C GLU A 67 -10.64 -9.81 -9.50
N ILE A 68 -11.01 -8.85 -10.36
CA ILE A 68 -10.17 -8.41 -11.48
C ILE A 68 -8.83 -7.85 -10.98
N MET A 69 -8.85 -7.07 -9.89
CA MET A 69 -7.63 -6.53 -9.29
C MET A 69 -6.72 -7.62 -8.73
N HIS A 70 -7.29 -8.70 -8.19
CA HIS A 70 -6.52 -9.86 -7.75
C HIS A 70 -5.75 -10.46 -8.93
N ASP A 71 -6.44 -10.72 -10.04
CA ASP A 71 -5.83 -11.31 -11.23
C ASP A 71 -4.74 -10.42 -11.82
N VAL A 72 -5.03 -9.12 -11.96
CA VAL A 72 -4.06 -8.14 -12.48
C VAL A 72 -2.82 -8.08 -11.60
N TYR A 73 -2.96 -8.00 -10.28
CA TYR A 73 -1.82 -7.92 -9.38
C TYR A 73 -1.05 -9.23 -9.29
N ALA A 74 -1.72 -10.38 -9.28
CA ALA A 74 -1.06 -11.68 -9.29
C ALA A 74 -0.25 -11.89 -10.58
N ALA A 75 -0.86 -11.65 -11.75
CA ALA A 75 -0.18 -11.77 -13.03
C ALA A 75 0.98 -10.77 -13.17
N THR A 76 0.81 -9.54 -12.67
CA THR A 76 1.91 -8.55 -12.65
C THR A 76 3.06 -9.04 -11.76
N LEU A 77 2.75 -9.58 -10.59
CA LEU A 77 3.75 -10.10 -9.66
C LEU A 77 4.55 -11.25 -10.29
N GLU A 78 3.87 -12.16 -10.98
CA GLU A 78 4.48 -13.27 -11.71
C GLU A 78 5.44 -12.76 -12.81
N VAL A 79 4.97 -11.87 -13.69
CA VAL A 79 5.82 -11.28 -14.75
C VAL A 79 7.04 -10.58 -14.17
N LEU A 80 6.89 -9.86 -13.05
CA LEU A 80 8.02 -9.22 -12.37
C LEU A 80 9.04 -10.24 -11.85
N HIS A 81 8.58 -11.35 -11.27
CA HIS A 81 9.47 -12.43 -10.83
C HIS A 81 10.18 -13.10 -12.00
N GLU A 82 9.46 -13.45 -13.07
CA GLU A 82 10.02 -14.20 -14.19
C GLU A 82 10.96 -13.37 -15.06
N ARG A 83 10.60 -12.10 -15.34
CA ARG A 83 11.23 -11.32 -16.42
C ARG A 83 12.16 -10.23 -15.94
N TYR A 84 12.00 -9.79 -14.69
CA TYR A 84 12.71 -8.60 -14.19
C TYR A 84 13.51 -8.87 -12.92
N PHE A 85 13.20 -9.93 -12.17
CA PHE A 85 13.91 -10.25 -10.94
C PHE A 85 15.08 -11.20 -11.22
N HIS A 86 16.31 -10.70 -11.04
CA HIS A 86 17.55 -11.46 -11.27
C HIS A 86 18.48 -11.44 -10.04
N GLY A 87 17.91 -11.65 -8.84
CA GLY A 87 18.68 -11.84 -7.62
C GLY A 87 19.16 -10.54 -6.95
N ALA A 88 20.23 -10.64 -6.15
CA ALA A 88 20.54 -9.81 -4.97
C ALA A 88 20.61 -8.28 -5.13
N ARG A 89 20.56 -7.74 -6.35
CA ARG A 89 20.55 -6.29 -6.61
C ARG A 89 19.23 -5.76 -7.17
N ALA A 90 18.32 -6.64 -7.57
CA ALA A 90 16.98 -6.25 -8.02
C ALA A 90 16.06 -6.00 -6.82
N ALA A 91 15.15 -5.03 -6.95
CA ALA A 91 14.09 -4.86 -5.97
C ALA A 91 13.22 -6.13 -5.93
N VAL A 92 12.92 -6.64 -4.73
CA VAL A 92 12.01 -7.78 -4.56
C VAL A 92 10.65 -7.39 -5.14
N PRO A 93 10.08 -8.17 -6.09
CA PRO A 93 8.84 -7.79 -6.79
C PRO A 93 7.69 -7.42 -5.86
N ALA A 94 7.46 -8.21 -4.81
CA ALA A 94 6.40 -7.95 -3.84
C ALA A 94 6.59 -6.58 -3.14
N ARG A 95 7.85 -6.17 -2.87
CA ARG A 95 8.17 -4.86 -2.30
C ARG A 95 7.96 -3.73 -3.30
N ALA A 96 8.36 -3.92 -4.56
CA ALA A 96 8.16 -2.93 -5.61
C ALA A 96 6.66 -2.63 -5.83
N MET A 97 5.81 -3.67 -5.77
CA MET A 97 4.36 -3.50 -5.91
C MET A 97 3.69 -2.77 -4.74
N GLN A 98 4.33 -2.64 -3.57
CA GLN A 98 3.76 -1.84 -2.48
C GLN A 98 3.60 -0.35 -2.87
N ASP A 99 4.47 0.17 -3.74
CA ASP A 99 4.37 1.54 -4.22
C ASP A 99 3.16 1.71 -5.18
N VAL A 100 2.83 0.66 -5.94
CA VAL A 100 1.61 0.56 -6.73
C VAL A 100 0.39 0.58 -5.82
N PHE A 101 0.38 -0.25 -4.79
CA PHE A 101 -0.72 -0.30 -3.81
C PHE A 101 -0.95 1.04 -3.13
N SER A 102 0.13 1.70 -2.69
CA SER A 102 0.06 3.02 -2.09
C SER A 102 -0.53 4.06 -3.06
N THR A 103 -0.13 3.99 -4.34
CA THR A 103 -0.68 4.87 -5.38
C THR A 103 -2.17 4.65 -5.61
N ILE A 104 -2.60 3.39 -5.66
CA ILE A 104 -4.00 3.02 -5.85
C ILE A 104 -4.85 3.45 -4.65
N GLN A 105 -4.35 3.26 -3.42
CA GLN A 105 -5.01 3.75 -2.21
C GLN A 105 -5.22 5.25 -2.25
N ARG A 106 -4.19 6.04 -2.60
CA ARG A 106 -4.33 7.50 -2.70
C ARG A 106 -5.32 7.94 -3.77
N LYS A 107 -5.39 7.23 -4.90
CA LYS A 107 -6.25 7.60 -6.05
C LYS A 107 -7.70 7.15 -5.89
N SER A 108 -7.95 6.02 -5.22
CA SER A 108 -9.25 5.34 -5.25
C SER A 108 -9.78 4.91 -3.89
N ARG A 109 -8.98 5.05 -2.82
CA ARG A 109 -9.25 4.50 -1.47
C ARG A 109 -9.40 2.98 -1.43
N VAL A 110 -9.07 2.28 -2.52
CA VAL A 110 -8.93 0.83 -2.52
C VAL A 110 -7.59 0.47 -1.90
N GLU A 111 -7.61 -0.43 -0.93
CA GLU A 111 -6.40 -0.90 -0.25
C GLU A 111 -6.00 -2.26 -0.78
N ALA A 112 -4.71 -2.50 -0.93
CA ALA A 112 -4.17 -3.80 -1.30
C ALA A 112 -2.90 -4.09 -0.50
N ARG A 113 -2.72 -5.34 -0.07
CA ARG A 113 -1.48 -5.79 0.57
C ARG A 113 -1.28 -7.29 0.45
N TRP A 114 -0.01 -7.70 0.47
CA TRP A 114 0.38 -9.10 0.55
C TRP A 114 0.24 -9.62 1.99
N ILE A 115 -0.08 -10.91 2.09
CA ILE A 115 -0.01 -11.67 3.35
C ILE A 115 0.73 -13.00 3.13
N SER A 116 1.48 -13.45 4.12
CA SER A 116 1.95 -14.83 4.18
C SER A 116 0.81 -15.76 4.60
N VAL A 117 0.81 -16.99 4.07
CA VAL A 117 -0.25 -17.98 4.34
C VAL A 117 0.31 -19.21 5.04
N ASN A 118 1.09 -20.04 4.34
CA ASN A 118 1.67 -21.26 4.89
C ASN A 118 3.20 -21.32 4.72
N MET A 119 3.81 -20.14 4.62
CA MET A 119 5.25 -19.94 4.55
C MET A 119 5.66 -18.79 5.46
N GLU A 120 6.94 -18.76 5.81
CA GLU A 120 7.53 -17.63 6.51
C GLU A 120 7.42 -16.36 5.63
N PRO A 121 6.99 -15.22 6.19
CA PRO A 121 6.91 -13.99 5.43
C PRO A 121 8.31 -13.52 5.02
N MET A 122 8.49 -13.17 3.75
CA MET A 122 9.75 -12.55 3.28
C MET A 122 9.95 -11.13 3.84
N SER A 123 8.89 -10.53 4.38
CA SER A 123 8.91 -9.22 5.03
C SER A 123 7.92 -9.24 6.20
N ILE A 124 8.31 -8.67 7.34
CA ILE A 124 7.42 -8.50 8.50
C ILE A 124 6.12 -7.74 8.16
N ASP A 125 6.14 -6.94 7.10
CA ASP A 125 4.96 -6.23 6.62
C ASP A 125 3.91 -7.14 5.97
N HIS A 126 4.26 -8.39 5.65
CA HIS A 126 3.36 -9.40 5.06
C HIS A 126 2.80 -10.37 6.09
N GLU A 127 3.09 -10.20 7.38
CA GLU A 127 2.39 -10.98 8.40
C GLU A 127 0.90 -10.64 8.42
N PRO A 128 0.00 -11.64 8.54
CA PRO A 128 -1.41 -11.41 8.86
C PRO A 128 -1.56 -10.69 10.20
N LYS A 129 -2.08 -9.46 10.19
CA LYS A 129 -2.21 -8.61 11.39
C LYS A 129 -3.64 -8.64 11.95
N SER A 130 -4.63 -8.42 11.09
CA SER A 130 -6.04 -8.39 11.48
C SER A 130 -6.62 -9.79 11.65
N ASP A 131 -7.75 -9.88 12.36
CA ASP A 131 -8.45 -11.16 12.50
C ASP A 131 -8.97 -11.68 11.16
N PHE A 132 -9.38 -10.78 10.25
CA PHE A 132 -9.75 -11.14 8.88
C PHE A 132 -8.57 -11.79 8.14
N GLU A 133 -7.39 -11.17 8.17
CA GLU A 133 -6.20 -11.69 7.50
C GLU A 133 -5.78 -13.05 8.05
N LYS A 134 -5.86 -13.25 9.37
CA LYS A 134 -5.55 -14.55 10.00
C LYS A 134 -6.54 -15.64 9.57
N ARG A 135 -7.84 -15.34 9.55
CA ARG A 135 -8.87 -16.27 9.05
C ARG A 135 -8.69 -16.57 7.56
N ALA A 136 -8.33 -15.55 6.77
CA ALA A 136 -8.06 -15.71 5.35
C ALA A 136 -6.84 -16.61 5.11
N ALA A 137 -5.74 -16.40 5.83
CA ALA A 137 -4.56 -17.26 5.75
C ALA A 137 -4.93 -18.72 6.10
N GLN A 138 -5.70 -18.95 7.16
CA GLN A 138 -6.18 -20.30 7.51
C GLN A 138 -7.08 -20.92 6.44
N ALA A 139 -7.99 -20.13 5.86
CA ALA A 139 -8.87 -20.58 4.79
C ALA A 139 -8.09 -20.98 3.54
N ILE A 140 -7.11 -20.16 3.14
CA ILE A 140 -6.28 -20.38 1.95
C ILE A 140 -5.33 -21.56 2.18
N SER A 141 -4.71 -21.68 3.35
CA SER A 141 -3.85 -22.82 3.66
C SER A 141 -4.60 -24.16 3.66
N ALA A 142 -5.91 -24.13 3.95
CA ALA A 142 -6.81 -25.27 3.82
C ALA A 142 -7.31 -25.52 2.38
N GLY A 143 -6.75 -24.83 1.38
CA GLY A 143 -7.04 -25.05 -0.04
C GLY A 143 -8.19 -24.22 -0.61
N LYS A 144 -8.75 -23.26 0.14
CA LYS A 144 -9.73 -22.33 -0.44
C LYS A 144 -9.03 -21.31 -1.34
N GLY A 145 -9.61 -21.03 -2.50
CA GLY A 145 -9.07 -20.03 -3.41
C GLY A 145 -9.17 -18.59 -2.88
N HIS A 146 -10.12 -18.31 -1.98
CA HIS A 146 -10.29 -17.00 -1.37
C HIS A 146 -11.19 -17.01 -0.13
N LEU A 147 -11.20 -15.88 0.59
CA LEU A 147 -12.17 -15.54 1.64
C LEU A 147 -12.63 -14.08 1.48
N ASP A 148 -13.94 -13.87 1.50
CA ASP A 148 -14.55 -12.54 1.38
C ASP A 148 -15.37 -12.18 2.62
N VAL A 149 -15.36 -10.90 3.00
CA VAL A 149 -16.21 -10.35 4.07
C VAL A 149 -16.70 -8.94 3.72
N VAL A 150 -17.80 -8.54 4.35
CA VAL A 150 -18.26 -7.14 4.36
C VAL A 150 -18.23 -6.65 5.80
N GLU A 151 -17.34 -5.71 6.10
CA GLU A 151 -17.15 -5.17 7.45
C GLU A 151 -16.67 -3.72 7.37
N GLU A 152 -17.05 -2.91 8.35
CA GLU A 152 -16.53 -1.53 8.52
C GLU A 152 -16.71 -0.61 7.29
N GLY A 153 -17.73 -0.87 6.46
CA GLY A 153 -17.98 -0.11 5.23
C GLY A 153 -17.10 -0.52 4.03
N PHE A 154 -16.41 -1.65 4.13
CA PHE A 154 -15.62 -2.23 3.05
C PHE A 154 -16.15 -3.61 2.65
N TYR A 155 -15.99 -3.91 1.37
CA TYR A 155 -15.86 -5.28 0.91
C TYR A 155 -14.37 -5.65 0.96
N ARG A 156 -14.02 -6.74 1.64
CA ARG A 156 -12.65 -7.25 1.74
C ARG A 156 -12.58 -8.64 1.13
N ARG A 157 -11.60 -8.85 0.25
CA ARG A 157 -11.31 -10.13 -0.41
C ARG A 157 -9.86 -10.49 -0.15
N ALA A 158 -9.61 -11.70 0.33
CA ALA A 158 -8.28 -12.27 0.43
C ALA A 158 -8.18 -13.46 -0.52
N GLY A 159 -7.38 -13.35 -1.57
CA GLY A 159 -7.20 -14.41 -2.57
C GLY A 159 -5.88 -15.13 -2.42
N ALA A 160 -5.89 -16.42 -2.76
CA ALA A 160 -4.69 -17.25 -2.84
C ALA A 160 -3.79 -16.80 -4.00
N ILE A 161 -2.49 -16.82 -3.75
CA ILE A 161 -1.45 -16.74 -4.77
C ILE A 161 -0.65 -18.04 -4.67
N PRO A 162 -0.84 -18.99 -5.60
CA PRO A 162 -0.03 -20.20 -5.64
C PRO A 162 1.44 -19.83 -5.81
N LEU A 163 2.30 -20.48 -5.02
CA LEU A 163 3.75 -20.37 -5.17
C LEU A 163 4.22 -21.60 -5.94
N ASP A 164 4.64 -21.37 -7.18
CA ASP A 164 5.25 -22.40 -8.02
C ASP A 164 6.72 -22.67 -7.61
N ASP A 165 7.37 -23.59 -8.33
CA ASP A 165 8.77 -23.95 -8.09
C ASP A 165 9.73 -22.75 -8.17
N GLY A 166 9.43 -21.78 -9.06
CA GLY A 166 10.21 -20.56 -9.21
C GLY A 166 10.12 -19.66 -7.98
N CYS A 167 8.91 -19.53 -7.41
CA CYS A 167 8.66 -18.79 -6.18
C CYS A 167 9.28 -19.47 -4.95
N ILE A 168 9.12 -20.80 -4.84
CA ILE A 168 9.57 -21.57 -3.68
C ILE A 168 11.10 -21.49 -3.51
N GLY A 169 11.87 -21.40 -4.59
CA GLY A 169 13.34 -21.31 -4.53
C GLY A 169 13.86 -20.17 -3.65
N CYS A 170 13.14 -19.04 -3.59
CA CYS A 170 13.47 -17.93 -2.69
C CYS A 170 12.69 -17.98 -1.37
N HIS A 171 11.43 -18.42 -1.38
CA HIS A 171 10.57 -18.43 -0.20
C HIS A 171 10.89 -19.53 0.81
N ALA A 172 11.36 -20.71 0.37
CA ALA A 172 11.74 -21.81 1.27
C ALA A 172 13.14 -21.61 1.90
N GLY A 173 13.88 -20.60 1.43
CA GLY A 173 15.30 -20.43 1.70
C GLY A 173 16.16 -21.39 0.87
N PHE A 174 17.34 -20.93 0.46
CA PHE A 174 18.25 -21.62 -0.48
C PHE A 174 18.73 -23.02 -0.04
N ALA A 175 18.34 -23.50 1.15
CA ALA A 175 18.77 -24.78 1.72
C ALA A 175 17.63 -25.77 2.04
N LYS A 176 16.35 -25.39 1.88
CA LYS A 176 15.22 -26.30 2.15
C LYS A 176 14.68 -26.90 0.86
N LYS A 177 14.48 -28.22 0.85
CA LYS A 177 13.81 -28.90 -0.26
C LYS A 177 12.34 -28.44 -0.32
N PRO A 178 11.78 -28.21 -1.52
CA PRO A 178 10.34 -28.08 -1.69
C PRO A 178 9.63 -29.28 -1.05
N THR A 179 8.55 -29.02 -0.34
CA THR A 179 7.65 -30.05 0.19
C THR A 179 6.54 -30.28 -0.83
N ASP A 180 5.97 -31.49 -0.88
CA ASP A 180 4.86 -31.81 -1.79
C ASP A 180 3.56 -31.04 -1.50
N ASP A 181 3.43 -30.46 -0.29
CA ASP A 181 2.25 -29.68 0.07
C ASP A 181 2.19 -28.35 -0.72
N PRO A 182 1.04 -27.98 -1.31
CA PRO A 182 0.85 -26.71 -1.99
C PRO A 182 1.24 -25.52 -1.11
N LYS A 183 1.93 -24.54 -1.70
CA LYS A 183 2.38 -23.32 -1.01
C LYS A 183 1.64 -22.11 -1.54
N PHE A 184 1.26 -21.24 -0.63
CA PHE A 184 0.46 -20.07 -0.92
C PHE A 184 1.05 -18.83 -0.25
N ALA A 185 0.97 -17.71 -0.98
CA ALA A 185 0.83 -16.39 -0.41
C ALA A 185 -0.63 -15.94 -0.53
N GLY A 186 -0.94 -14.75 -0.03
CA GLY A 186 -2.25 -14.14 -0.17
C GLY A 186 -2.16 -12.67 -0.59
N LEU A 187 -3.23 -12.21 -1.24
CA LEU A 187 -3.45 -10.81 -1.58
C LEU A 187 -4.79 -10.38 -1.00
N VAL A 188 -4.73 -9.38 -0.13
CA VAL A 188 -5.89 -8.76 0.50
C VAL A 188 -6.22 -7.48 -0.25
N ILE A 189 -7.46 -7.35 -0.70
CA ILE A 189 -8.00 -6.16 -1.37
C ILE A 189 -9.23 -5.68 -0.61
N SER A 190 -9.26 -4.40 -0.25
CA SER A 190 -10.37 -3.75 0.44
C SER A 190 -10.96 -2.65 -0.44
N VAL A 191 -12.23 -2.78 -0.82
CA VAL A 191 -12.94 -1.82 -1.67
C VAL A 191 -14.02 -1.10 -0.85
N PRO A 192 -14.04 0.24 -0.82
CA PRO A 192 -15.03 0.98 -0.05
C PRO A 192 -16.43 0.83 -0.64
N LEU A 193 -17.40 0.57 0.22
CA LEU A 193 -18.81 0.47 -0.16
C LEU A 193 -19.49 1.84 -0.03
N SER A 194 -20.33 2.15 -1.01
CA SER A 194 -21.32 3.21 -0.87
C SER A 194 -22.32 2.76 0.19
N GLN A 195 -22.69 3.65 1.12
CA GLN A 195 -23.80 3.39 2.02
C GLN A 195 -25.08 3.25 1.18
N GLN A 196 -25.41 2.01 0.84
CA GLN A 196 -26.74 1.67 0.37
C GLN A 196 -27.58 1.47 1.62
N LYS A 197 -28.52 2.40 1.85
CA LYS A 197 -29.70 2.08 2.65
C LYS A 197 -30.26 0.79 2.04
N PRO A 198 -30.46 -0.31 2.80
CA PRO A 198 -31.00 -1.55 2.25
C PRO A 198 -32.21 -1.20 1.39
N ALA A 199 -32.21 -1.64 0.13
CA ALA A 199 -33.38 -1.50 -0.72
C ALA A 199 -34.54 -2.07 0.08
N GLN A 200 -35.51 -1.21 0.43
CA GLN A 200 -36.72 -1.71 1.06
C GLN A 200 -37.32 -2.68 0.06
N VAL A 201 -37.27 -3.96 0.41
CA VAL A 201 -38.05 -5.00 -0.25
C VAL A 201 -39.49 -4.53 -0.11
N LYS A 202 -40.05 -3.98 -1.19
CA LYS A 202 -41.48 -3.69 -1.25
C LYS A 202 -42.16 -5.05 -1.19
N THR A 203 -42.63 -5.43 0.01
CA THR A 203 -43.53 -6.56 0.16
C THR A 203 -44.77 -6.32 -0.71
N PRO A 204 -45.31 -7.35 -1.41
CA PRO A 204 -46.47 -7.22 -2.30
C PRO A 204 -47.80 -6.81 -1.65
N LYS A 205 -47.80 -6.21 -0.45
CA LYS A 205 -49.02 -5.95 0.33
C LYS A 205 -49.70 -4.61 0.02
N ASP A 206 -49.11 -3.77 -0.84
CA ASP A 206 -49.64 -2.43 -1.17
C ASP A 206 -50.31 -2.32 -2.55
N SER A 207 -50.86 -3.42 -3.09
CA SER A 207 -51.80 -3.28 -4.24
C SER A 207 -53.17 -2.87 -3.72
N PRO A 208 -53.74 -1.74 -4.18
CA PRO A 208 -55.15 -1.41 -3.95
C PRO A 208 -56.02 -2.49 -4.61
N ARG A 209 -57.12 -2.85 -3.92
CA ARG A 209 -58.15 -3.77 -4.41
C ARG A 209 -58.70 -3.38 -5.77
#